data_AF-A0ABD0SXX8-F1
#
_entry.id   AF-A0ABD0SXX8-F1
#
_cell.length_a   1.000
_cell.length_b   1.000
_cell.length_c   1.000
_cell.angle_alpha   90.00
_cell.angle_beta   90.00
_cell.angle_gamma   90.00
#
_symmetry.space_group_name_H-M   'P 1'
#
loop_
_entity.id
_entity.type
_entity.pdbx_description
1 polymer ?
#
loop_
_entity_poly.entity_id
_entity_poly.type
_entity_poly.pdbx_seq_one_letter_code
_entity_poly.pdbx_strand_id
1 'polypeptide(L)'
;MKATLIFDSVNDLLFSKWDDTFIQRMKCFNEQENEGISDSYNVSQLLSPIITSQRVMAAQFGNTYSSMQCKDNTTIVFDEWLDHVFMIISEDDVDDAHRELLDCKTFVQHICGQNINLLQSCVYQDWLSVLLDCRGKGDSIPGASGMIGESGATAAALNALKAASKDIKCSPHHHYHLMLYVGDKILALYSSRGSEDLTAPDLILMSNQCIAAQEYWANTEIGDNESHNSVHLPWLSEENSAIVNLCAGASCSPCAPYSMHVAEVAPRITFVALIDMDLREVGIAVHMSSQILTNLRRLLLQRNLELLPPTLDSLEAALKKTTDALRKSKGNANLCARVTSRMLELRKSCTTTTPLTPETAATAMHTALEAVIEQLKPDIPSIKMGQPLKDLRTILAPYVEFLRVKAMRYFSLGSGETDSGSLTLHKYVEEFPGLVHFVYVDRTTGRFLAPDMADCVDMLSADTVRGIISRSFSVIREGYSAATWRRGALHACCVAWWERRGAAVRPARAPHPAAVRALPAPGDILGTFYRQLMEQAFPTDSQGVSMKELICVHLGLLPASTAVQQARRLAHSVQELAGDNPAVAADLL
;
A
#
# COMPACT_ATOMS: atom_id res chain seq x y z
N MET A 1 -6.04 4.20 -23.05
CA MET A 1 -6.55 5.43 -22.40
C MET A 1 -6.50 5.28 -20.88
N LYS A 2 -6.06 6.31 -20.15
CA LYS A 2 -5.98 6.29 -18.69
C LYS A 2 -6.04 7.67 -18.05
N ALA A 3 -6.83 7.81 -16.97
CA ALA A 3 -6.85 8.97 -16.10
C ALA A 3 -7.09 8.57 -14.64
N THR A 4 -6.39 9.24 -13.72
CA THR A 4 -6.56 9.16 -12.27
C THR A 4 -6.89 10.56 -11.76
N LEU A 5 -8.00 10.68 -11.05
CA LEU A 5 -8.59 11.96 -10.64
C LEU A 5 -9.03 11.89 -9.18
N ILE A 6 -8.85 12.99 -8.44
CA ILE A 6 -9.31 13.12 -7.06
C ILE A 6 -10.11 14.40 -6.93
N PHE A 7 -11.37 14.27 -6.49
CA PHE A 7 -12.28 15.38 -6.27
C PHE A 7 -12.53 15.61 -4.79
N ASP A 8 -12.60 16.87 -4.37
CA ASP A 8 -12.94 17.25 -3.01
C ASP A 8 -14.45 17.17 -2.73
N SER A 9 -14.84 17.53 -1.51
CA SER A 9 -16.25 17.54 -1.07
C SER A 9 -17.18 18.48 -1.88
N VAL A 10 -16.64 19.41 -2.66
CA VAL A 10 -17.39 20.39 -3.47
C VAL A 10 -17.37 20.08 -4.97
N ASN A 11 -16.78 18.94 -5.37
CA ASN A 11 -16.51 18.52 -6.75
C ASN A 11 -15.39 19.30 -7.45
N ASP A 12 -14.51 19.96 -6.71
CA ASP A 12 -13.31 20.57 -7.28
C ASP A 12 -12.21 19.52 -7.45
N LEU A 13 -11.49 19.60 -8.56
CA LEU A 13 -10.44 18.66 -8.93
C LEU A 13 -9.14 19.01 -8.18
N LEU A 14 -8.76 18.19 -7.21
CA LEU A 14 -7.54 18.37 -6.40
C LEU A 14 -6.29 17.78 -7.04
N PHE A 15 -6.46 16.66 -7.76
CA PHE A 15 -5.35 15.96 -8.41
C PHE A 15 -5.82 15.37 -9.74
N SER A 16 -4.96 15.47 -10.73
CA SER A 16 -5.18 14.88 -12.04
C SER A 16 -3.90 14.34 -12.65
N LYS A 17 -3.96 13.12 -13.15
CA LYS A 17 -2.93 12.49 -13.98
C LYS A 17 -3.61 11.73 -15.10
N TRP A 18 -3.28 12.00 -16.36
CA TRP A 18 -3.90 11.35 -17.51
C TRP A 18 -2.92 11.18 -18.67
N ASP A 19 -3.24 10.24 -19.57
CA ASP A 19 -2.53 10.06 -20.83
C ASP A 19 -3.12 10.94 -21.95
N ASP A 20 -2.35 11.13 -23.03
CA ASP A 20 -2.80 11.92 -24.18
C ASP A 20 -4.07 11.34 -24.82
N THR A 21 -4.22 10.02 -24.79
CA THR A 21 -5.38 9.30 -25.32
C THR A 21 -6.67 9.71 -24.61
N PHE A 22 -6.62 9.88 -23.28
CA PHE A 22 -7.75 10.36 -22.48
C PHE A 22 -8.17 11.77 -22.88
N ILE A 23 -7.22 12.69 -22.99
CA ILE A 23 -7.51 14.07 -23.39
C ILE A 23 -8.08 14.14 -24.80
N GLN A 24 -7.53 13.38 -25.75
CA GLN A 24 -8.08 13.29 -27.10
C GLN A 24 -9.54 12.83 -27.08
N ARG A 25 -9.87 11.86 -26.22
CA ARG A 25 -11.24 11.39 -26.09
C ARG A 25 -12.18 12.41 -25.45
N MET A 26 -11.72 13.11 -24.40
CA MET A 26 -12.50 14.17 -23.78
C MET A 26 -12.82 15.31 -24.77
N LYS A 27 -11.92 15.59 -25.70
CA LYS A 27 -12.15 16.55 -26.81
C LYS A 27 -13.31 16.15 -27.71
N CYS A 28 -13.53 14.85 -27.95
CA CYS A 28 -14.67 14.38 -28.74
C CYS A 28 -16.03 14.61 -28.05
N PHE A 29 -16.06 14.76 -26.72
CA PHE A 29 -17.29 15.00 -25.96
C PHE A 29 -17.63 16.49 -25.83
N ASN A 30 -16.68 17.39 -26.10
CA ASN A 30 -16.93 18.82 -26.03
C ASN A 30 -17.31 19.34 -27.43
N GLU A 31 -18.60 19.62 -27.63
CA GLU A 31 -19.12 20.18 -28.88
C GLU A 31 -18.65 21.63 -29.14
N GLN A 32 -18.01 22.28 -28.16
CA GLN A 32 -17.42 23.61 -28.33
C GLN A 32 -16.04 23.53 -28.99
N GLU A 33 -16.04 23.53 -30.33
CA GLU A 33 -14.86 23.81 -31.16
C GLU A 33 -14.34 25.23 -30.85
N ASN A 34 -13.31 25.38 -29.98
CA ASN A 34 -12.14 26.27 -30.17
C ASN A 34 -11.26 26.51 -28.93
N GLU A 35 -11.62 26.06 -27.74
CA GLU A 35 -10.70 26.12 -26.59
C GLU A 35 -10.11 24.75 -26.32
N GLY A 36 -8.79 24.64 -26.43
CA GLY A 36 -8.09 23.39 -26.21
C GLY A 36 -8.42 22.83 -24.84
N ILE A 37 -9.01 21.63 -24.79
CA ILE A 37 -9.09 20.87 -23.54
C ILE A 37 -7.66 20.44 -23.20
N SER A 38 -6.93 21.30 -22.51
CA SER A 38 -5.69 21.01 -21.79
C SER A 38 -5.85 21.21 -20.28
N ASP A 39 -6.91 21.91 -19.88
CA ASP A 39 -7.01 22.47 -18.54
C ASP A 39 -7.92 21.60 -17.66
N SER A 40 -7.44 21.31 -16.44
CA SER A 40 -8.13 20.55 -15.40
C SER A 40 -9.54 21.05 -15.12
N TYR A 41 -9.80 22.34 -15.36
CA TYR A 41 -11.13 22.95 -15.25
C TYR A 41 -12.16 22.32 -16.20
N ASN A 42 -11.81 22.16 -17.48
CA ASN A 42 -12.72 21.61 -18.50
C ASN A 42 -13.02 20.14 -18.23
N VAL A 43 -12.01 19.38 -17.80
CA VAL A 43 -12.18 17.97 -17.41
C VAL A 43 -13.10 17.85 -16.19
N SER A 44 -12.92 18.71 -15.18
CA SER A 44 -13.79 18.74 -13.99
C SER A 44 -15.25 19.02 -14.37
N GLN A 45 -15.50 20.01 -15.25
CA GLN A 45 -16.86 20.32 -15.70
C GLN A 45 -17.55 19.15 -16.41
N LEU A 46 -16.83 18.45 -17.29
CA LEU A 46 -17.38 17.31 -18.05
C LEU A 46 -17.70 16.11 -17.14
N LEU A 47 -16.91 15.91 -16.08
CA LEU A 47 -17.08 14.78 -15.14
C LEU A 47 -17.98 15.09 -13.94
N SER A 48 -18.26 16.35 -13.66
CA SER A 48 -19.13 16.78 -12.55
C SER A 48 -20.50 16.09 -12.52
N PRO A 49 -21.21 15.87 -13.66
CA PRO A 49 -22.46 15.11 -13.64
C PRO A 49 -22.30 13.66 -13.15
N ILE A 50 -21.19 13.01 -13.50
CA ILE A 50 -20.90 11.63 -13.10
C ILE A 50 -20.61 11.58 -11.60
N ILE A 51 -19.78 12.48 -11.09
CA ILE A 51 -19.48 12.60 -9.65
C ILE A 51 -20.76 12.92 -8.85
N THR A 52 -21.56 13.86 -9.34
CA THR A 52 -22.84 14.23 -8.70
C THR A 52 -23.81 13.05 -8.68
N SER A 53 -23.90 12.29 -9.78
CA SER A 53 -24.69 11.07 -9.83
C SER A 53 -24.23 10.06 -8.77
N GLN A 54 -22.93 9.81 -8.66
CA GLN A 54 -22.37 8.88 -7.64
C GLN A 54 -22.76 9.31 -6.23
N ARG A 55 -22.60 10.60 -5.90
CA ARG A 55 -22.91 11.15 -4.57
C ARG A 55 -24.39 11.11 -4.24
N VAL A 56 -25.25 11.41 -5.21
CA VAL A 56 -26.72 11.30 -5.05
C VAL A 56 -27.12 9.85 -4.81
N MET A 57 -26.55 8.91 -5.56
CA MET A 57 -26.77 7.48 -5.38
C MET A 57 -26.33 7.01 -3.98
N ALA A 58 -25.22 7.54 -3.48
CA ALA A 58 -24.75 7.33 -2.10
C ALA A 58 -25.73 7.87 -1.04
N ALA A 59 -26.07 9.15 -1.16
CA ALA A 59 -26.74 9.91 -0.12
C ALA A 59 -28.25 9.65 -0.07
N GLN A 60 -28.91 9.43 -1.22
CA GLN A 60 -30.37 9.28 -1.29
C GLN A 60 -30.82 7.83 -1.33
N PHE A 61 -30.05 6.95 -1.98
CA PHE A 61 -30.47 5.58 -2.26
C PHE A 61 -29.69 4.53 -1.45
N GLY A 62 -28.65 4.94 -0.72
CA GLY A 62 -27.76 4.01 -0.02
C GLY A 62 -27.06 3.01 -0.93
N ASN A 63 -26.94 3.34 -2.22
CA ASN A 63 -26.39 2.47 -3.24
C ASN A 63 -25.29 3.19 -4.02
N THR A 64 -24.09 3.21 -3.46
CA THR A 64 -22.89 3.65 -4.17
C THR A 64 -22.43 2.56 -5.13
N TYR A 65 -22.64 2.76 -6.42
CA TYR A 65 -21.93 1.95 -7.40
C TYR A 65 -20.43 2.24 -7.28
N SER A 66 -19.61 1.19 -7.36
CA SER A 66 -18.16 1.27 -7.25
C SER A 66 -17.47 1.35 -8.61
N SER A 67 -18.19 1.01 -9.69
CA SER A 67 -17.68 1.09 -11.05
C SER A 67 -18.81 1.20 -12.08
N MET A 68 -18.43 1.63 -13.28
CA MET A 68 -19.25 1.72 -14.48
C MET A 68 -18.45 1.20 -15.67
N GLN A 69 -19.02 0.32 -16.47
CA GLN A 69 -18.40 -0.15 -17.71
C GLN A 69 -19.24 0.31 -18.91
N CYS A 70 -18.61 1.06 -19.79
CA CYS A 70 -19.20 1.59 -21.01
C CYS A 70 -19.09 0.56 -22.16
N LYS A 71 -19.95 0.71 -23.17
CA LYS A 71 -19.98 -0.21 -24.34
C LYS A 71 -18.71 -0.19 -25.18
N ASP A 72 -17.94 0.88 -25.07
CA ASP A 72 -16.66 1.12 -25.75
C ASP A 72 -15.46 0.65 -24.91
N ASN A 73 -15.69 -0.30 -23.99
CA ASN A 73 -14.71 -0.86 -23.06
C ASN A 73 -14.09 0.14 -22.08
N THR A 74 -14.63 1.36 -21.95
CA THR A 74 -14.18 2.28 -20.91
C THR A 74 -14.74 1.89 -19.56
N THR A 75 -13.83 1.64 -18.64
CA THR A 75 -14.09 1.34 -17.25
C THR A 75 -13.86 2.60 -16.43
N ILE A 76 -14.86 2.96 -15.62
CA ILE A 76 -14.76 4.04 -14.63
C ILE A 76 -14.92 3.41 -13.26
N VAL A 77 -14.00 3.68 -12.36
CA VAL A 77 -13.99 3.11 -11.01
C VAL A 77 -13.98 4.24 -9.98
N PHE A 78 -14.74 4.06 -8.91
CA PHE A 78 -14.94 5.03 -7.84
C PHE A 78 -14.60 4.43 -6.48
N ASP A 79 -14.03 5.26 -5.61
CA ASP A 79 -13.93 5.02 -4.19
C ASP A 79 -14.03 6.36 -3.45
N GLU A 80 -14.43 6.32 -2.19
CA GLU A 80 -14.59 7.50 -1.36
C GLU A 80 -13.71 7.39 -0.11
N TRP A 81 -13.12 8.52 0.29
CA TRP A 81 -12.42 8.60 1.56
C TRP A 81 -12.43 10.03 2.11
N LEU A 82 -12.88 10.20 3.36
CA LEU A 82 -12.99 11.51 4.03
C LEU A 82 -13.69 12.57 3.15
N ASP A 83 -14.85 12.22 2.57
CA ASP A 83 -15.64 13.05 1.62
C ASP A 83 -14.96 13.39 0.28
N HIS A 84 -13.80 12.81 -0.01
CA HIS A 84 -13.13 12.93 -1.31
C HIS A 84 -13.47 11.74 -2.20
N VAL A 85 -13.69 11.99 -3.49
CA VAL A 85 -13.98 10.96 -4.48
C VAL A 85 -12.74 10.69 -5.31
N PHE A 86 -12.25 9.46 -5.24
CA PHE A 86 -11.18 8.93 -6.08
C PHE A 86 -11.82 8.30 -7.31
N MET A 87 -11.30 8.63 -8.49
CA MET A 87 -11.80 8.11 -9.75
C MET A 87 -10.64 7.66 -10.65
N ILE A 88 -10.76 6.48 -11.25
CA ILE A 88 -9.93 6.05 -12.38
C ILE A 88 -10.80 5.80 -13.58
N ILE A 89 -10.39 6.32 -14.74
CA ILE A 89 -10.98 6.06 -16.04
C ILE A 89 -9.92 5.34 -16.88
N SER A 90 -10.17 4.11 -17.30
CA SER A 90 -9.23 3.36 -18.14
C SER A 90 -9.94 2.38 -19.07
N GLU A 91 -9.16 1.69 -19.90
CA GLU A 91 -9.60 0.54 -20.70
C GLU A 91 -9.16 -0.79 -20.07
N ASP A 92 -8.67 -0.74 -18.83
CA ASP A 92 -8.23 -1.89 -18.06
C ASP A 92 -9.46 -2.70 -17.57
N ASP A 93 -9.22 -3.94 -17.16
CA ASP A 93 -10.23 -4.73 -16.46
C ASP A 93 -10.67 -4.04 -15.17
N VAL A 94 -11.94 -4.21 -14.81
CA VAL A 94 -12.57 -3.56 -13.65
C VAL A 94 -11.78 -3.83 -12.36
N ASP A 95 -11.22 -5.03 -12.22
CA ASP A 95 -10.48 -5.44 -11.02
C ASP A 95 -9.10 -4.79 -10.96
N ASP A 96 -8.43 -4.68 -12.10
CA ASP A 96 -7.11 -4.03 -12.20
C ASP A 96 -7.24 -2.52 -11.96
N ALA A 97 -8.27 -1.89 -12.52
CA ALA A 97 -8.59 -0.48 -12.27
C ALA A 97 -8.99 -0.23 -10.80
N HIS A 98 -9.78 -1.13 -10.19
CA HIS A 98 -10.08 -1.06 -8.75
C HIS A 98 -8.84 -1.20 -7.87
N ARG A 99 -7.94 -2.15 -8.18
CA ARG A 99 -6.70 -2.34 -7.42
C ARG A 99 -5.83 -1.07 -7.49
N GLU A 100 -5.67 -0.51 -8.67
CA GLU A 100 -4.91 0.74 -8.84
C GLU A 100 -5.55 1.92 -8.09
N LEU A 101 -6.88 1.99 -8.04
CA LEU A 101 -7.58 3.02 -7.29
C LEU A 101 -7.32 2.90 -5.78
N LEU A 102 -7.32 1.67 -5.26
CA LEU A 102 -7.00 1.38 -3.86
C LEU A 102 -5.53 1.70 -3.54
N ASP A 103 -4.60 1.40 -4.45
CA ASP A 103 -3.20 1.76 -4.29
C ASP A 103 -3.02 3.29 -4.30
N CYS A 104 -3.69 4.00 -5.21
CA CYS A 104 -3.72 5.47 -5.26
C CYS A 104 -4.23 6.06 -3.94
N LYS A 105 -5.35 5.56 -3.42
CA LYS A 105 -5.89 5.98 -2.12
C LYS A 105 -4.90 5.70 -0.99
N THR A 106 -4.21 4.57 -1.03
CA THR A 106 -3.21 4.23 -0.01
C THR A 106 -1.98 5.13 -0.10
N PHE A 107 -1.53 5.52 -1.30
CA PHE A 107 -0.46 6.51 -1.47
C PHE A 107 -0.87 7.89 -0.94
N VAL A 108 -2.10 8.32 -1.19
CA VAL A 108 -2.62 9.59 -0.64
C VAL A 108 -2.68 9.54 0.88
N GLN A 109 -3.19 8.45 1.47
CA GLN A 109 -3.13 8.21 2.91
C GLN A 109 -1.69 8.28 3.44
N HIS A 110 -0.75 7.70 2.70
CA HIS A 110 0.65 7.66 3.09
C HIS A 110 1.30 9.05 3.10
N ILE A 111 1.18 9.83 2.02
CA ILE A 111 1.89 11.12 1.90
C ILE A 111 1.12 12.28 2.51
N CYS A 112 -0.22 12.27 2.46
CA CYS A 112 -1.06 13.36 2.96
C CYS A 112 -1.60 13.10 4.38
N GLY A 113 -1.54 11.86 4.86
CA GLY A 113 -2.27 11.48 6.06
C GLY A 113 -3.75 11.81 5.88
N GLN A 114 -4.38 12.35 6.91
CA GLN A 114 -5.79 12.77 6.86
C GLN A 114 -6.02 14.11 6.17
N ASN A 115 -4.96 14.84 5.81
CA ASN A 115 -5.09 16.16 5.19
C ASN A 115 -4.90 16.09 3.68
N ILE A 116 -5.92 15.59 2.99
CA ILE A 116 -5.91 15.40 1.53
C ILE A 116 -5.71 16.74 0.79
N ASN A 117 -6.07 17.87 1.41
CA ASN A 117 -5.86 19.21 0.87
C ASN A 117 -4.37 19.54 0.63
N LEU A 118 -3.43 18.77 1.18
CA LEU A 118 -2.01 18.87 0.83
C LEU A 118 -1.77 18.69 -0.68
N LEU A 119 -2.64 17.97 -1.39
CA LEU A 119 -2.62 17.83 -2.85
C LEU A 119 -2.91 19.14 -3.61
N GLN A 120 -3.29 20.23 -2.94
CA GLN A 120 -3.33 21.56 -3.58
C GLN A 120 -1.92 22.07 -3.90
N SER A 121 -0.89 21.55 -3.24
CA SER A 121 0.51 21.86 -3.54
C SER A 121 1.02 21.02 -4.71
N CYS A 122 1.67 21.67 -5.68
CA CYS A 122 2.30 20.99 -6.81
C CYS A 122 3.31 19.92 -6.35
N VAL A 123 4.02 20.16 -5.24
CA VAL A 123 5.00 19.20 -4.67
C VAL A 123 4.34 17.87 -4.32
N TYR A 124 3.15 17.89 -3.72
CA TYR A 124 2.41 16.68 -3.36
C TYR A 124 1.75 16.03 -4.58
N GLN A 125 1.31 16.81 -5.57
CA GLN A 125 0.80 16.28 -6.84
C GLN A 125 1.92 15.57 -7.61
N ASP A 126 3.11 16.15 -7.67
CA ASP A 126 4.29 15.56 -8.29
C ASP A 126 4.71 14.29 -7.55
N TRP A 127 4.74 14.34 -6.21
CA TRP A 127 5.04 13.17 -5.38
C TRP A 127 4.09 12.01 -5.67
N LEU A 128 2.77 12.26 -5.65
CA LEU A 128 1.77 11.25 -5.95
C LEU A 128 1.92 10.73 -7.38
N SER A 129 2.16 11.62 -8.34
CA SER A 129 2.36 11.25 -9.74
C SER A 129 3.54 10.30 -9.93
N VAL A 130 4.66 10.57 -9.27
CA VAL A 130 5.85 9.71 -9.31
C VAL A 130 5.58 8.36 -8.66
N LEU A 131 4.90 8.33 -7.51
CA LEU A 131 4.54 7.06 -6.85
C LEU A 131 3.63 6.20 -7.74
N LEU A 132 2.64 6.80 -8.39
CA LEU A 132 1.73 6.10 -9.31
C LEU A 132 2.45 5.51 -10.53
N ASP A 133 3.49 6.19 -11.05
CA ASP A 133 4.31 5.68 -12.16
C ASP A 133 5.25 4.56 -11.73
N CYS A 134 5.77 4.66 -10.51
CA CYS A 134 6.74 3.71 -9.98
C CYS A 134 6.11 2.44 -9.41
N ARG A 135 4.80 2.43 -9.16
CA ARG A 135 4.08 1.30 -8.55
C ARG A 135 4.31 -0.06 -9.21
N GLY A 136 4.57 -0.07 -10.52
CA GLY A 136 4.75 -1.28 -11.33
C GLY A 136 6.16 -1.50 -11.85
N LYS A 137 7.13 -0.64 -11.50
CA LYS A 137 8.49 -0.66 -12.06
C LYS A 137 9.46 -1.60 -11.33
N GLY A 138 9.04 -2.18 -10.21
CA GLY A 138 9.81 -3.18 -9.46
C GLY A 138 9.61 -4.63 -9.94
N ASP A 139 10.29 -5.53 -9.27
CA ASP A 139 10.10 -6.99 -9.35
C ASP A 139 8.97 -7.48 -8.43
N SER A 140 8.41 -6.59 -7.62
CA SER A 140 7.43 -6.90 -6.60
C SER A 140 6.08 -7.26 -7.20
N ILE A 141 5.35 -8.03 -6.43
CA ILE A 141 4.04 -8.55 -6.80
C ILE A 141 2.99 -7.68 -6.13
N PRO A 142 1.85 -7.39 -6.78
CA PRO A 142 0.80 -6.61 -6.14
C PRO A 142 0.40 -7.21 -4.78
N GLY A 143 0.47 -6.38 -3.74
CA GLY A 143 0.19 -6.73 -2.35
C GLY A 143 1.28 -7.60 -1.68
N ALA A 144 2.49 -7.70 -2.23
CA ALA A 144 3.60 -8.40 -1.59
C ALA A 144 4.99 -7.80 -1.92
N SER A 145 5.79 -7.58 -0.88
CA SER A 145 7.19 -7.12 -1.01
C SER A 145 8.14 -8.29 -1.18
N GLY A 146 9.16 -8.11 -2.01
CA GLY A 146 10.27 -9.05 -2.12
C GLY A 146 11.26 -8.87 -0.97
N MET A 147 11.98 -9.94 -0.62
CA MET A 147 13.07 -9.92 0.34
C MET A 147 14.32 -10.50 -0.29
N ILE A 148 15.48 -9.91 0.00
CA ILE A 148 16.75 -10.57 -0.31
C ILE A 148 16.98 -11.62 0.76
N GLY A 149 17.09 -12.87 0.33
CA GLY A 149 17.32 -13.98 1.24
C GLY A 149 18.66 -13.86 2.00
N GLU A 150 18.79 -14.64 3.06
CA GLU A 150 19.99 -14.60 3.92
C GLU A 150 21.28 -14.84 3.12
N SER A 151 22.28 -14.02 3.41
CA SER A 151 23.61 -14.06 2.81
C SER A 151 24.59 -13.29 3.71
N GLY A 152 25.89 -13.41 3.46
CA GLY A 152 26.89 -12.56 4.11
C GLY A 152 26.62 -11.05 3.91
N ALA A 153 26.02 -10.66 2.78
CA ALA A 153 25.63 -9.27 2.51
C ALA A 153 24.49 -8.81 3.43
N THR A 154 23.47 -9.65 3.65
CA THR A 154 22.34 -9.38 4.55
C THR A 154 22.82 -9.20 6.00
N ALA A 155 23.71 -10.08 6.47
CA ALA A 155 24.29 -9.99 7.81
C ALA A 155 25.17 -8.74 7.98
N ALA A 156 26.01 -8.44 6.98
CA ALA A 156 26.83 -7.22 6.97
C ALA A 156 25.96 -5.96 7.00
N ALA A 157 24.90 -5.92 6.19
CA ALA A 157 23.94 -4.82 6.14
C ALA A 157 23.24 -4.59 7.49
N LEU A 158 22.75 -5.66 8.13
CA LEU A 158 22.11 -5.55 9.45
C LEU A 158 23.07 -5.04 10.52
N ASN A 159 24.31 -5.52 10.53
CA ASN A 159 25.33 -5.04 11.46
C ASN A 159 25.71 -3.58 11.20
N ALA A 160 25.76 -3.16 9.93
CA ALA A 160 26.00 -1.77 9.57
C ALA A 160 24.86 -0.85 10.04
N LEU A 161 23.60 -1.28 9.90
CA LEU A 161 22.44 -0.56 10.44
C LEU A 161 22.50 -0.42 11.98
N LYS A 162 22.89 -1.49 12.68
CA LYS A 162 23.09 -1.48 14.14
C LYS A 162 24.24 -0.57 14.58
N ALA A 163 25.24 -0.36 13.74
CA ALA A 163 26.31 0.60 14.00
C ALA A 163 25.80 2.03 13.75
N ALA A 164 25.18 2.28 12.59
CA ALA A 164 24.60 3.58 12.21
C ALA A 164 23.59 4.09 13.24
N SER A 165 22.79 3.21 13.84
CA SER A 165 21.79 3.58 14.86
C SER A 165 22.38 4.21 16.13
N LYS A 166 23.67 3.97 16.42
CA LYS A 166 24.37 4.60 17.56
C LYS A 166 24.78 6.05 17.25
N ASP A 167 25.00 6.35 15.98
CA ASP A 167 25.46 7.65 15.51
C ASP A 167 24.29 8.57 15.10
N ILE A 168 23.20 7.97 14.61
CA ILE A 168 21.93 8.65 14.32
C ILE A 168 21.25 8.98 15.66
N LYS A 169 21.50 10.18 16.17
CA LYS A 169 20.85 10.70 17.37
C LYS A 169 19.42 11.14 17.06
N CYS A 170 18.45 10.25 17.26
CA CYS A 170 17.02 10.57 17.06
C CYS A 170 16.37 11.35 18.23
N SER A 171 17.11 11.68 19.30
CA SER A 171 16.56 12.37 20.49
C SER A 171 15.85 13.67 20.11
N PRO A 172 14.60 13.91 20.59
CA PRO A 172 13.88 13.19 21.65
C PRO A 172 13.16 11.91 21.23
N HIS A 173 13.06 11.60 19.93
CA HIS A 173 12.34 10.43 19.43
C HIS A 173 13.10 9.14 19.76
N HIS A 174 12.45 8.26 20.50
CA HIS A 174 13.04 7.01 20.99
C HIS A 174 12.74 5.79 20.10
N HIS A 175 11.72 5.90 19.25
CA HIS A 175 11.25 4.83 18.38
C HIS A 175 11.55 5.15 16.92
N TYR A 176 12.29 4.26 16.26
CA TYR A 176 12.65 4.41 14.85
C TYR A 176 12.96 3.06 14.20
N HIS A 177 12.96 3.06 12.87
CA HIS A 177 13.31 1.94 12.00
C HIS A 177 14.32 2.39 10.96
N LEU A 178 15.40 1.63 10.79
CA LEU A 178 16.40 1.85 9.75
C LEU A 178 16.33 0.69 8.76
N MET A 179 16.29 0.99 7.48
CA MET A 179 16.09 0.02 6.41
C MET A 179 17.09 0.23 5.29
N LEU A 180 17.48 -0.88 4.68
CA LEU A 180 18.19 -0.91 3.41
C LEU A 180 17.36 -1.64 2.38
N TYR A 181 17.10 -0.97 1.26
CA TYR A 181 16.44 -1.52 0.10
C TYR A 181 17.45 -1.70 -1.04
N VAL A 182 17.24 -2.76 -1.81
CA VAL A 182 18.00 -3.07 -3.02
C VAL A 182 17.00 -3.27 -4.15
N GLY A 183 16.93 -2.30 -5.06
CA GLY A 183 15.78 -2.15 -5.92
C GLY A 183 14.53 -1.89 -5.08
N ASP A 184 13.58 -2.80 -5.20
CA ASP A 184 12.31 -2.82 -4.48
C ASP A 184 12.25 -3.86 -3.34
N LYS A 185 13.37 -4.54 -3.07
CA LYS A 185 13.47 -5.62 -2.08
C LYS A 185 14.15 -5.13 -0.83
N ILE A 186 13.65 -5.57 0.32
CA ILE A 186 14.32 -5.29 1.58
C ILE A 186 15.56 -6.17 1.75
N LEU A 187 16.69 -5.54 2.05
CA LEU A 187 17.96 -6.20 2.37
C LEU A 187 18.11 -6.39 3.89
N ALA A 188 17.83 -5.34 4.67
CA ALA A 188 17.91 -5.41 6.12
C ALA A 188 16.98 -4.36 6.76
N LEU A 189 16.44 -4.71 7.93
CA LEU A 189 15.61 -3.85 8.78
C LEU A 189 16.16 -3.92 10.21
N TYR A 190 16.37 -2.76 10.81
CA TYR A 190 16.70 -2.62 12.23
C TYR A 190 15.66 -1.72 12.90
N SER A 191 14.97 -2.24 13.91
CA SER A 191 14.02 -1.49 14.73
C SER A 191 14.64 -1.18 16.08
N SER A 192 14.43 0.03 16.59
CA SER A 192 14.82 0.40 17.94
C SER A 192 13.97 -0.33 18.99
N ARG A 193 14.47 -0.44 20.22
CA ARG A 193 13.76 -1.17 21.28
C ARG A 193 12.42 -0.52 21.61
N GLY A 194 11.35 -1.31 21.55
CA GLY A 194 10.00 -0.87 21.89
C GLY A 194 9.29 -0.12 20.77
N SER A 195 9.88 -0.03 19.57
CA SER A 195 9.14 0.34 18.37
C SER A 195 8.03 -0.68 18.08
N GLU A 196 6.94 -0.22 17.46
CA GLU A 196 5.92 -1.10 16.91
C GLU A 196 6.42 -1.77 15.62
N ASP A 197 6.05 -3.02 15.40
CA ASP A 197 6.47 -3.75 14.20
C ASP A 197 5.85 -3.13 12.94
N LEU A 198 6.68 -2.97 11.90
CA LEU A 198 6.21 -2.53 10.60
C LEU A 198 5.41 -3.64 9.92
N THR A 199 4.25 -3.28 9.38
CA THR A 199 3.39 -4.23 8.68
C THR A 199 3.78 -4.35 7.22
N ALA A 200 3.29 -5.40 6.54
CA ALA A 200 3.60 -5.60 5.12
C ALA A 200 3.23 -4.41 4.22
N PRO A 201 2.06 -3.77 4.40
CA PRO A 201 1.72 -2.56 3.65
C PRO A 201 2.72 -1.42 3.86
N ASP A 202 3.24 -1.25 5.07
CA ASP A 202 4.23 -0.22 5.40
C ASP A 202 5.54 -0.47 4.63
N LEU A 203 6.00 -1.72 4.57
CA LEU A 203 7.20 -2.11 3.82
C LEU A 203 7.03 -1.96 2.31
N ILE A 204 5.82 -2.23 1.77
CA ILE A 204 5.49 -2.02 0.36
C ILE A 204 5.50 -0.52 0.03
N LEU A 205 4.94 0.33 0.89
CA LEU A 205 4.98 1.78 0.71
C LEU A 205 6.42 2.30 0.70
N MET A 206 7.26 1.83 1.62
CA MET A 206 8.69 2.18 1.64
C MET A 206 9.44 1.68 0.41
N SER A 207 9.12 0.48 -0.08
CA SER A 207 9.67 -0.03 -1.34
C SER A 207 9.33 0.90 -2.51
N ASN A 208 8.08 1.35 -2.61
CA ASN A 208 7.64 2.29 -3.65
C ASN A 208 8.38 3.64 -3.58
N GLN A 209 8.59 4.18 -2.36
CA GLN A 209 9.40 5.39 -2.18
C GLN A 209 10.85 5.18 -2.65
N CYS A 210 11.43 4.00 -2.38
CA CYS A 210 12.78 3.67 -2.83
C CYS A 210 12.87 3.57 -4.35
N ILE A 211 11.91 2.91 -5.01
CA ILE A 211 11.85 2.83 -6.48
C ILE A 211 11.76 4.25 -7.08
N ALA A 212 10.86 5.08 -6.55
CA ALA A 212 10.70 6.47 -7.00
C ALA A 212 12.00 7.27 -6.89
N ALA A 213 12.71 7.17 -5.75
CA ALA A 213 13.99 7.81 -5.55
C ALA A 213 15.06 7.30 -6.52
N GLN A 214 15.18 5.98 -6.67
CA GLN A 214 16.17 5.35 -7.56
C GLN A 214 15.95 5.71 -9.03
N GLU A 215 14.70 5.71 -9.50
CA GLU A 215 14.36 6.10 -10.88
C GLU A 215 14.75 7.57 -11.16
N TYR A 216 14.53 8.44 -10.18
CA TYR A 216 14.92 9.85 -10.30
C TYR A 216 16.43 10.04 -10.32
N TRP A 217 17.15 9.40 -9.38
CA TRP A 217 18.61 9.45 -9.32
C TRP A 217 19.22 8.89 -10.61
N ALA A 218 18.73 7.75 -11.12
CA ALA A 218 19.21 7.16 -12.37
C ALA A 218 19.04 8.08 -13.58
N ASN A 219 17.95 8.84 -13.65
CA ASN A 219 17.73 9.80 -14.75
C ASN A 219 18.61 11.05 -14.61
N THR A 220 19.00 11.40 -13.39
CA THR A 220 19.81 12.59 -13.08
C THR A 220 21.31 12.34 -13.29
N GLU A 221 21.82 11.15 -12.95
CA GLU A 221 23.22 10.75 -13.16
C GLU A 221 23.65 10.75 -14.64
N ILE A 222 22.70 10.68 -15.58
CA ILE A 222 22.97 10.78 -17.02
C ILE A 222 23.31 12.23 -17.43
N GLY A 223 22.99 13.22 -16.59
CA GLY A 223 23.11 14.65 -16.87
C GLY A 223 24.34 15.36 -16.29
N ASP A 224 24.79 15.02 -15.08
CA ASP A 224 25.80 15.81 -14.34
C ASP A 224 26.96 14.96 -13.78
N ASN A 225 28.20 15.42 -14.04
CA ASN A 225 29.46 14.75 -13.67
C ASN A 225 30.11 15.35 -12.39
N GLU A 226 29.35 16.01 -11.51
CA GLU A 226 29.92 16.73 -10.36
C GLU A 226 29.49 16.20 -8.98
N SER A 227 30.48 15.66 -8.25
CA SER A 227 30.58 15.51 -6.79
C SER A 227 29.56 14.62 -6.05
N HIS A 228 30.06 13.76 -5.15
CA HIS A 228 29.35 12.74 -4.36
C HIS A 228 28.36 13.26 -3.28
N ASN A 229 27.70 14.41 -3.50
CA ASN A 229 26.62 14.86 -2.62
C ASN A 229 25.31 14.15 -3.00
N SER A 230 24.52 13.78 -1.98
CA SER A 230 23.23 13.12 -2.18
C SER A 230 22.32 13.96 -3.06
N VAL A 231 21.91 13.42 -4.21
CA VAL A 231 20.99 14.08 -5.13
C VAL A 231 19.66 14.34 -4.40
N HIS A 232 19.23 15.60 -4.41
CA HIS A 232 18.00 16.02 -3.77
C HIS A 232 16.79 15.52 -4.55
N LEU A 233 15.78 15.02 -3.84
CA LEU A 233 14.50 14.58 -4.39
C LEU A 233 13.51 15.76 -4.36
N PRO A 234 12.99 16.22 -5.51
CA PRO A 234 12.28 17.50 -5.60
C PRO A 234 10.94 17.53 -4.86
N TRP A 235 10.38 16.36 -4.55
CA TRP A 235 9.15 16.22 -3.77
C TRP A 235 9.38 16.05 -2.26
N LEU A 236 10.64 16.07 -1.81
CA LEU A 236 11.01 16.01 -0.39
C LEU A 236 11.63 17.34 0.07
N SER A 237 11.96 17.44 1.36
CA SER A 237 12.74 18.57 1.89
C SER A 237 14.19 18.56 1.36
N GLU A 238 14.93 19.65 1.56
CA GLU A 238 16.36 19.76 1.21
C GLU A 238 17.24 18.65 1.83
N GLU A 239 16.81 18.08 2.97
CA GLU A 239 17.47 16.94 3.62
C GLU A 239 16.96 15.57 3.15
N ASN A 240 16.20 15.54 2.04
CA ASN A 240 15.50 14.37 1.52
C ASN A 240 14.60 13.71 2.57
N SER A 241 13.84 14.54 3.28
CA SER A 241 12.92 14.10 4.33
C SER A 241 11.50 14.59 4.12
N ALA A 242 10.53 13.82 4.62
CA ALA A 242 9.12 14.18 4.58
C ALA A 242 8.35 13.47 5.70
N ILE A 243 7.22 14.06 6.11
CA ILE A 243 6.26 13.35 6.95
C ILE A 243 5.48 12.38 6.08
N VAL A 244 5.45 11.12 6.50
CA VAL A 244 4.65 10.06 5.90
C VAL A 244 3.81 9.39 6.97
N ASN A 245 2.80 8.64 6.56
CA ASN A 245 1.88 7.97 7.47
C ASN A 245 1.86 6.48 7.19
N LEU A 246 1.99 5.67 8.24
CA LEU A 246 1.78 4.22 8.15
C LEU A 246 0.28 3.93 8.13
N CYS A 247 -0.14 3.08 7.21
CA CYS A 247 -1.56 2.89 6.89
C CYS A 247 -2.16 1.64 7.54
N ALA A 248 -1.33 0.71 8.03
CA ALA A 248 -1.79 -0.62 8.44
C ALA A 248 -1.23 -1.13 9.78
N GLY A 249 -0.48 -0.32 10.55
CA GLY A 249 0.32 -0.66 11.76
C GLY A 249 -0.28 -1.74 12.69
N ALA A 250 0.50 -2.37 13.58
CA ALA A 250 0.18 -3.66 14.25
C ALA A 250 -1.23 -3.83 14.87
N SER A 251 -1.96 -2.76 15.17
CA SER A 251 -3.38 -2.78 15.58
C SER A 251 -4.42 -2.51 14.46
N CYS A 252 -4.00 -2.56 13.20
CA CYS A 252 -4.68 -1.95 12.04
C CYS A 252 -4.99 -0.45 12.26
N SER A 253 -4.14 0.25 13.02
CA SER A 253 -4.29 1.69 13.29
C SER A 253 -3.90 2.49 12.05
N PRO A 254 -4.84 3.20 11.40
CA PRO A 254 -4.51 3.91 10.17
C PRO A 254 -3.86 5.26 10.46
N CYS A 255 -3.01 5.71 9.54
CA CYS A 255 -2.46 7.06 9.50
C CYS A 255 -1.59 7.45 10.71
N ALA A 256 -0.68 6.56 11.12
CA ALA A 256 0.32 6.90 12.15
C ALA A 256 1.47 7.72 11.52
N PRO A 257 1.74 8.97 11.95
CA PRO A 257 2.74 9.85 11.36
C PRO A 257 4.18 9.46 11.73
N TYR A 258 5.06 9.42 10.73
CA TYR A 258 6.50 9.18 10.85
C TYR A 258 7.26 10.21 10.03
N SER A 259 8.46 10.57 10.48
CA SER A 259 9.44 11.26 9.63
C SER A 259 10.21 10.22 8.81
N MET A 260 10.13 10.33 7.49
CA MET A 260 10.91 9.52 6.55
C MET A 260 12.12 10.31 6.05
N HIS A 261 13.29 9.68 6.07
CA HIS A 261 14.53 10.21 5.49
C HIS A 261 15.09 9.19 4.50
N VAL A 262 15.38 9.65 3.29
CA VAL A 262 15.81 8.78 2.18
C VAL A 262 17.17 9.23 1.67
N ALA A 263 18.09 8.28 1.51
CA ALA A 263 19.43 8.56 1.00
C ALA A 263 19.97 7.42 0.14
N GLU A 264 20.72 7.80 -0.89
CA GLU A 264 21.42 6.83 -1.72
C GLU A 264 22.70 6.34 -1.04
N VAL A 265 22.83 5.02 -0.91
CA VAL A 265 24.07 4.39 -0.45
C VAL A 265 24.94 4.06 -1.65
N ALA A 266 24.37 3.37 -2.63
CA ALA A 266 24.96 3.07 -3.92
C ALA A 266 23.83 2.93 -4.94
N PRO A 267 24.11 2.87 -6.26
CA PRO A 267 23.02 2.81 -7.21
C PRO A 267 22.19 1.54 -7.04
N ARG A 268 20.87 1.72 -6.97
CA ARG A 268 19.85 0.72 -6.58
C ARG A 268 19.91 0.27 -5.12
N ILE A 269 20.72 0.89 -4.26
CA ILE A 269 20.76 0.63 -2.81
C ILE A 269 20.36 1.89 -2.06
N THR A 270 19.15 1.86 -1.50
CA THR A 270 18.55 3.00 -0.80
C THR A 270 18.54 2.74 0.69
N PHE A 271 18.98 3.73 1.46
CA PHE A 271 18.80 3.78 2.90
C PHE A 271 17.55 4.57 3.23
N VAL A 272 16.74 4.05 4.16
CA VAL A 272 15.54 4.71 4.68
C VAL A 272 15.60 4.71 6.21
N ALA A 273 15.38 5.88 6.82
CA ALA A 273 15.09 5.98 8.25
C ALA A 273 13.66 6.46 8.45
N LEU A 274 12.88 5.71 9.23
CA LEU A 274 11.57 6.10 9.72
C LEU A 274 11.65 6.40 11.21
N ILE A 275 11.25 7.60 11.61
CA ILE A 275 11.23 8.03 13.02
C ILE A 275 9.79 8.27 13.46
N ASP A 276 9.40 7.65 14.57
CA ASP A 276 8.10 7.83 15.19
C ASP A 276 7.95 9.26 15.73
N MET A 277 6.81 9.89 15.49
CA MET A 277 6.53 11.28 15.83
C MET A 277 5.72 11.41 17.12
N ASP A 278 5.99 12.45 17.92
CA ASP A 278 5.38 12.66 19.25
C ASP A 278 3.84 12.77 19.27
N LEU A 279 3.19 13.01 18.12
CA LEU A 279 1.73 13.13 17.98
C LEU A 279 1.06 11.87 17.41
N ARG A 280 1.75 10.72 17.37
CA ARG A 280 1.23 9.47 16.81
C ARG A 280 -0.15 9.07 17.31
N GLU A 281 -0.34 9.07 18.63
CA GLU A 281 -1.62 8.70 19.27
C GLU A 281 -2.75 9.69 18.93
N VAL A 282 -2.43 10.98 18.72
CA VAL A 282 -3.41 11.98 18.28
C VAL A 282 -3.83 11.70 16.84
N GLY A 283 -2.88 11.40 15.95
CA GLY A 283 -3.14 11.02 14.56
C GLY A 283 -4.08 9.83 14.43
N ILE A 284 -3.78 8.74 15.14
CA ILE A 284 -4.61 7.53 15.12
C ILE A 284 -6.02 7.81 15.69
N ALA A 285 -6.11 8.51 16.83
CA ALA A 285 -7.40 8.76 17.47
C ALA A 285 -8.30 9.69 16.64
N VAL A 286 -7.72 10.75 16.06
CA VAL A 286 -8.47 11.69 15.21
C VAL A 286 -8.91 11.00 13.91
N HIS A 287 -8.12 10.09 13.35
CA HIS A 287 -8.52 9.28 12.18
C HIS A 287 -9.80 8.50 12.44
N MET A 288 -9.84 7.76 13.55
CA MET A 288 -11.03 6.99 13.93
C MET A 288 -12.25 7.90 14.13
N SER A 289 -12.04 9.08 14.73
CA SER A 289 -13.11 10.06 14.93
C SER A 289 -13.65 10.60 13.60
N SER A 290 -12.77 10.95 12.67
CA SER A 290 -13.11 11.46 11.34
C SER A 290 -13.85 10.42 10.48
N GLN A 291 -13.43 9.15 10.54
CA GLN A 291 -14.13 8.06 9.85
C GLN A 291 -15.56 7.88 10.37
N ILE A 292 -15.74 7.82 11.69
CA ILE A 292 -17.08 7.66 12.30
C ILE A 292 -17.96 8.87 11.98
N LEU A 293 -17.40 10.09 12.02
CA LEU A 293 -18.13 11.31 11.66
C LEU A 293 -18.57 11.32 10.19
N THR A 294 -17.71 10.87 9.27
CA THR A 294 -18.05 10.74 7.85
C THR A 294 -19.23 9.79 7.66
N ASN A 295 -19.19 8.62 8.31
CA ASN A 295 -20.31 7.68 8.31
C ASN A 295 -21.58 8.28 8.92
N LEU A 296 -21.46 9.03 10.02
CA LEU A 296 -22.58 9.73 10.66
C LEU A 296 -23.23 10.74 9.69
N ARG A 297 -22.44 11.54 8.99
CA ARG A 297 -22.93 12.51 7.99
C ARG A 297 -23.71 11.80 6.87
N ARG A 298 -23.23 10.65 6.41
CA ARG A 298 -23.96 9.82 5.43
C ARG A 298 -25.31 9.33 5.97
N LEU A 299 -25.35 8.85 7.22
CA LEU A 299 -26.60 8.40 7.86
C LEU A 299 -27.61 9.55 8.04
N LEU A 300 -27.14 10.75 8.38
CA LEU A 300 -27.98 11.95 8.49
C LEU A 300 -28.62 12.30 7.14
N LEU A 301 -27.84 12.28 6.05
CA LEU A 301 -28.34 12.52 4.69
C LEU A 301 -29.37 11.48 4.26
N GLN A 302 -29.14 10.20 4.57
CA GLN A 302 -30.05 9.09 4.29
C GLN A 302 -31.28 9.07 5.20
N ARG A 303 -31.33 9.91 6.24
CA ARG A 303 -32.34 9.90 7.31
C ARG A 303 -32.51 8.52 7.97
N ASN A 304 -31.40 7.79 8.10
CA ASN A 304 -31.40 6.47 8.74
C ASN A 304 -31.33 6.64 10.27
N LEU A 305 -32.50 6.72 10.91
CA LEU A 305 -32.62 7.01 12.34
C LEU A 305 -32.24 5.82 13.24
N GLU A 306 -32.25 4.58 12.74
CA GLU A 306 -31.96 3.39 13.55
C GLU A 306 -30.50 3.29 13.94
N LEU A 307 -29.59 3.59 13.00
CA LEU A 307 -28.15 3.53 13.22
C LEU A 307 -27.57 4.83 13.82
N LEU A 308 -28.39 5.87 13.96
CA LEU A 308 -27.94 7.18 14.42
C LEU A 308 -27.47 7.16 15.90
N PRO A 309 -28.24 6.65 16.88
CA PRO A 309 -27.79 6.58 18.28
C PRO A 309 -26.49 5.79 18.50
N PRO A 310 -26.32 4.55 18.01
CA PRO A 310 -25.09 3.80 18.24
C PRO A 310 -23.87 4.44 17.56
N THR A 311 -24.06 5.11 16.41
CA THR A 311 -22.98 5.83 15.72
C THR A 311 -22.56 7.08 16.52
N LEU A 312 -23.51 7.81 17.12
CA LEU A 312 -23.22 8.95 17.99
C LEU A 312 -22.44 8.52 19.25
N ASP A 313 -22.84 7.43 19.89
CA ASP A 313 -22.13 6.89 21.06
C ASP A 313 -20.71 6.43 20.69
N SER A 314 -20.55 5.81 19.53
CA SER A 314 -19.24 5.42 18.99
C SER A 314 -18.36 6.63 18.70
N LEU A 315 -18.94 7.70 18.12
CA LEU A 315 -18.24 8.96 17.87
C LEU A 315 -17.78 9.60 19.18
N GLU A 316 -18.64 9.64 20.20
CA GLU A 316 -18.29 10.20 21.51
C GLU A 316 -17.13 9.45 22.16
N ALA A 317 -17.15 8.12 22.10
CA ALA A 317 -16.07 7.28 22.61
C ALA A 317 -14.76 7.50 21.85
N ALA A 318 -14.80 7.64 20.53
CA ALA A 318 -13.62 7.94 19.71
C ALA A 318 -13.07 9.35 20.00
N LEU A 319 -13.94 10.36 20.08
CA LEU A 319 -13.55 11.74 20.41
C LEU A 319 -12.96 11.85 21.82
N LYS A 320 -13.45 11.05 22.77
CA LYS A 320 -12.84 10.98 24.10
C LYS A 320 -11.37 10.54 24.00
N LYS A 321 -11.07 9.49 23.22
CA LYS A 321 -9.68 9.07 22.97
C LYS A 321 -8.86 10.19 22.32
N THR A 322 -9.42 10.91 21.34
CA THR A 322 -8.76 12.05 20.69
C THR A 322 -8.44 13.16 21.69
N THR A 323 -9.39 13.55 22.52
CA THR A 323 -9.16 14.61 23.53
C THR A 323 -8.23 14.15 24.65
N ASP A 324 -8.24 12.88 25.04
CA ASP A 324 -7.32 12.32 26.03
C ASP A 324 -5.88 12.28 25.48
N ALA A 325 -5.69 11.92 24.19
CA ALA A 325 -4.40 11.98 23.51
C ALA A 325 -3.89 13.42 23.39
N LEU A 326 -4.76 14.36 22.98
CA LEU A 326 -4.42 15.78 22.91
C LEU A 326 -4.03 16.37 24.27
N ARG A 327 -4.65 15.95 25.37
CA ARG A 327 -4.31 16.41 26.73
C ARG A 327 -2.93 15.94 27.19
N LYS A 328 -2.46 14.78 26.71
CA LYS A 328 -1.11 14.28 27.00
C LYS A 328 -0.03 15.07 26.26
N SER A 329 -0.35 15.55 25.06
CA SER A 329 0.50 16.46 24.28
C SER A 329 0.35 17.89 24.81
N LYS A 330 1.34 18.37 25.57
CA LYS A 330 1.29 19.68 26.25
C LYS A 330 1.04 20.80 25.23
N GLY A 331 -0.09 21.50 25.33
CA GLY A 331 -0.37 22.70 24.51
C GLY A 331 -1.74 22.76 23.83
N ASN A 332 -2.55 21.70 23.86
CA ASN A 332 -3.74 21.60 22.99
C ASN A 332 -5.11 21.77 23.69
N ALA A 333 -5.13 22.42 24.86
CA ALA A 333 -6.35 22.59 25.66
C ALA A 333 -7.51 23.27 24.90
N ASN A 334 -7.20 24.26 24.05
CA ASN A 334 -8.18 24.97 23.24
C ASN A 334 -8.86 24.05 22.21
N LEU A 335 -8.10 23.16 21.58
CA LEU A 335 -8.67 22.19 20.64
C LEU A 335 -9.49 21.13 21.35
N CYS A 336 -9.04 20.65 22.51
CA CYS A 336 -9.84 19.76 23.34
C CYS A 336 -11.21 20.38 23.68
N ALA A 337 -11.21 21.62 24.17
CA ALA A 337 -12.44 22.34 24.51
C ALA A 337 -13.35 22.52 23.29
N ARG A 338 -12.77 22.86 22.12
CA ARG A 338 -13.52 23.00 20.86
C ARG A 338 -14.19 21.68 20.46
N VAL A 339 -13.45 20.58 20.43
CA VAL A 339 -13.97 19.25 20.05
C VAL A 339 -15.07 18.80 21.03
N THR A 340 -14.84 18.93 22.33
CA THR A 340 -15.84 18.57 23.34
C THR A 340 -17.12 19.41 23.22
N SER A 341 -17.01 20.72 23.00
CA SER A 341 -18.17 21.60 22.83
C SER A 341 -18.98 21.23 21.59
N ARG A 342 -18.32 20.99 20.46
CA ARG A 342 -19.01 20.59 19.21
C ARG A 342 -19.70 19.24 19.34
N MET A 343 -19.16 18.31 20.13
CA MET A 343 -19.80 17.01 20.34
C MET A 343 -21.11 17.16 21.10
N LEU A 344 -21.12 18.01 22.13
CA LEU A 344 -22.31 18.30 22.91
C LEU A 344 -23.40 18.97 22.05
N GLU A 345 -23.01 19.91 21.19
CA GLU A 345 -23.93 20.56 20.23
C GLU A 345 -24.51 19.56 19.23
N LEU A 346 -23.67 18.71 18.64
CA LEU A 346 -24.10 17.67 17.71
C LEU A 346 -25.07 16.69 18.38
N ARG A 347 -24.75 16.20 19.58
CA ARG A 347 -25.63 15.27 20.32
C ARG A 347 -26.98 15.90 20.65
N LYS A 348 -27.00 17.18 21.04
CA LYS A 348 -28.24 17.93 21.29
C LYS A 348 -29.07 18.07 20.01
N SER A 349 -28.44 18.39 18.89
CA SER A 349 -29.14 18.55 17.61
C SER A 349 -29.80 17.27 17.10
N CYS A 350 -29.20 16.11 17.38
CA CYS A 350 -29.76 14.80 16.99
C CYS A 350 -30.90 14.30 17.90
N THR A 351 -31.03 14.84 19.12
CA THR A 351 -31.95 14.31 20.16
C THR A 351 -33.04 15.29 20.56
N THR A 352 -32.81 16.58 20.34
CA THR A 352 -33.72 17.66 20.73
C THR A 352 -33.92 18.61 19.57
N THR A 353 -35.07 19.26 19.53
CA THR A 353 -35.36 20.31 18.55
C THR A 353 -34.49 21.54 18.85
N THR A 354 -33.37 21.69 18.15
CA THR A 354 -32.46 22.84 18.22
C THR A 354 -32.60 23.73 16.99
N PRO A 355 -32.19 25.02 17.05
CA PRO A 355 -32.18 25.89 15.87
C PRO A 355 -31.15 25.46 14.81
N LEU A 356 -30.08 24.76 15.21
CA LEU A 356 -29.12 24.15 14.29
C LEU A 356 -29.60 22.76 13.86
N THR A 357 -29.49 22.46 12.56
CA THR A 357 -29.76 21.12 12.05
C THR A 357 -28.60 20.18 12.39
N PRO A 358 -28.85 18.87 12.53
CA PRO A 358 -27.81 17.86 12.75
C PRO A 358 -26.67 17.91 11.72
N GLU A 359 -26.99 18.16 10.45
CA GLU A 359 -26.02 18.24 9.35
C GLU A 359 -25.09 19.44 9.52
N THR A 360 -25.63 20.58 9.95
CA THR A 360 -24.83 21.78 10.21
C THR A 360 -23.91 21.58 11.41
N ALA A 361 -24.41 20.94 12.48
CA ALA A 361 -23.61 20.61 13.65
C ALA A 361 -22.50 19.58 13.33
N ALA A 362 -22.80 18.59 12.47
CA ALA A 362 -21.83 17.60 12.03
C ALA A 362 -20.72 18.24 11.17
N THR A 363 -21.06 19.22 10.33
CA THR A 363 -20.09 20.01 9.57
C THR A 363 -19.19 20.82 10.50
N ALA A 364 -19.76 21.48 11.52
CA ALA A 364 -18.97 22.21 12.51
C ALA A 364 -18.05 21.29 13.34
N MET A 365 -18.45 20.05 13.60
CA MET A 365 -17.59 19.03 14.20
C MET A 365 -16.45 18.65 13.25
N HIS A 366 -16.72 18.48 11.96
CA HIS A 366 -15.69 18.15 10.97
C HIS A 366 -14.60 19.22 10.93
N THR A 367 -14.97 20.51 10.86
CA THR A 367 -14.02 21.63 10.94
C THR A 367 -13.23 21.65 12.26
N ALA A 368 -13.81 21.19 13.37
CA ALA A 368 -13.08 21.08 14.63
C ALA A 368 -12.03 19.96 14.60
N LEU A 369 -12.30 18.84 13.90
CA LEU A 369 -11.34 17.76 13.68
C LEU A 369 -10.26 18.16 12.66
N GLU A 370 -10.61 18.89 11.61
CA GLU A 370 -9.61 19.46 10.68
C GLU A 370 -8.60 20.34 11.41
N ALA A 371 -9.05 21.18 12.35
CA ALA A 371 -8.15 21.98 13.17
C ALA A 371 -7.20 21.15 14.05
N VAL A 372 -7.59 19.92 14.43
CA VAL A 372 -6.71 18.96 15.12
C VAL A 372 -5.73 18.35 14.12
N ILE A 373 -6.20 17.98 12.93
CA ILE A 373 -5.35 17.41 11.86
C ILE A 373 -4.28 18.41 11.41
N GLU A 374 -4.59 19.71 11.34
CA GLU A 374 -3.60 20.75 11.02
C GLU A 374 -2.47 20.84 12.04
N GLN A 375 -2.70 20.49 13.31
CA GLN A 375 -1.62 20.40 14.30
C GLN A 375 -0.71 19.17 14.11
N LEU A 376 -1.15 18.17 13.34
CA LEU A 376 -0.35 17.00 12.99
C LEU A 376 0.65 17.28 11.86
N LYS A 377 0.91 18.55 11.54
CA LYS A 377 2.03 18.98 10.68
C LYS A 377 3.22 19.40 11.57
N PRO A 378 3.90 18.48 12.28
CA PRO A 378 5.10 18.83 13.02
C PRO A 378 6.23 19.23 12.06
N ASP A 379 7.19 19.99 12.58
CA ASP A 379 8.46 20.19 11.88
C ASP A 379 9.15 18.84 11.67
N ILE A 380 9.70 18.63 10.47
CA ILE A 380 10.42 17.41 10.15
C ILE A 380 11.74 17.42 10.95
N PRO A 381 12.02 16.41 11.80
CA PRO A 381 13.24 16.38 12.60
C PRO A 381 14.46 16.29 11.67
N SER A 382 15.38 17.26 11.76
CA SER A 382 16.65 17.19 11.03
C SER A 382 17.57 16.12 11.65
N ILE A 383 18.13 15.25 10.82
CA ILE A 383 19.03 14.16 11.25
C ILE A 383 20.39 14.30 10.59
N LYS A 384 21.45 14.20 11.39
CA LYS A 384 22.84 14.19 10.90
C LYS A 384 23.20 12.84 10.28
N MET A 385 22.90 12.68 8.99
CA MET A 385 23.14 11.44 8.23
C MET A 385 24.54 11.30 7.63
N GLY A 386 25.35 12.36 7.62
CA GLY A 386 26.60 12.40 6.86
C GLY A 386 27.63 11.32 7.21
N GLN A 387 27.95 11.13 8.50
CA GLN A 387 28.89 10.09 8.93
C GLN A 387 28.30 8.67 8.84
N PRO A 388 27.07 8.40 9.35
CA PRO A 388 26.44 7.09 9.22
C PRO A 388 26.37 6.57 7.77
N LEU A 389 26.05 7.45 6.81
CA LEU A 389 25.99 7.06 5.40
C LEU A 389 27.36 6.73 4.82
N LYS A 390 28.43 7.45 5.21
CA LYS A 390 29.80 7.12 4.78
C LYS A 390 30.24 5.75 5.29
N ASP A 391 29.90 5.43 6.53
CA ASP A 391 30.24 4.13 7.13
C ASP A 391 29.44 3.00 6.48
N LEU A 392 28.15 3.21 6.22
CA LEU A 392 27.30 2.28 5.46
C LEU A 392 27.87 2.01 4.06
N ARG A 393 28.26 3.07 3.33
CA ARG A 393 28.89 2.97 2.00
C ARG A 393 30.16 2.14 2.04
N THR A 394 31.00 2.36 3.04
CA THR A 394 32.28 1.65 3.20
C THR A 394 32.07 0.17 3.49
N ILE A 395 31.14 -0.17 4.39
CA ILE A 395 30.84 -1.56 4.76
C ILE A 395 30.20 -2.32 3.60
N LEU A 396 29.31 -1.67 2.83
CA LEU A 396 28.58 -2.31 1.75
C LEU A 396 29.34 -2.34 0.42
N ALA A 397 30.41 -1.55 0.26
CA ALA A 397 31.20 -1.48 -0.98
C ALA A 397 31.56 -2.86 -1.59
N PRO A 398 32.01 -3.88 -0.83
CA PRO A 398 32.34 -5.19 -1.39
C PRO A 398 31.14 -5.94 -1.97
N TYR A 399 29.92 -5.61 -1.54
CA TYR A 399 28.68 -6.29 -1.91
C TYR A 399 27.89 -5.57 -2.99
N VAL A 400 28.23 -4.32 -3.34
CA VAL A 400 27.43 -3.47 -4.25
C VAL A 400 27.16 -4.16 -5.59
N GLU A 401 28.18 -4.76 -6.21
CA GLU A 401 28.02 -5.40 -7.52
C GLU A 401 27.11 -6.64 -7.43
N PHE A 402 27.28 -7.44 -6.38
CA PHE A 402 26.41 -8.58 -6.12
C PHE A 402 24.95 -8.13 -5.90
N LEU A 403 24.73 -7.11 -5.07
CA LEU A 403 23.39 -6.59 -4.75
C LEU A 403 22.72 -5.95 -5.97
N ARG A 404 23.48 -5.25 -6.82
CA ARG A 404 22.97 -4.71 -8.09
C ARG A 404 22.42 -5.79 -9.01
N VAL A 405 23.12 -6.92 -9.11
CA VAL A 405 22.62 -8.08 -9.88
C VAL A 405 21.33 -8.64 -9.26
N LYS A 406 21.25 -8.70 -7.93
CA LYS A 406 20.05 -9.16 -7.20
C LYS A 406 18.84 -8.24 -7.35
N ALA A 407 19.06 -6.94 -7.56
CA ALA A 407 18.02 -5.95 -7.76
C ALA A 407 17.26 -6.09 -9.09
N MET A 408 17.79 -6.81 -10.09
CA MET A 408 17.34 -6.74 -11.50
C MET A 408 16.63 -8.01 -12.00
N ARG A 409 16.32 -8.97 -11.13
CA ARG A 409 16.24 -10.39 -11.53
C ARG A 409 15.06 -11.20 -10.98
N TYR A 410 14.03 -10.56 -10.42
CA TYR A 410 12.90 -11.23 -9.73
C TYR A 410 13.33 -12.26 -8.67
N PHE A 411 14.52 -12.09 -8.11
CA PHE A 411 15.12 -13.03 -7.16
C PHE A 411 14.76 -12.70 -5.71
N SER A 412 14.27 -13.70 -4.95
CA SER A 412 14.04 -13.59 -3.48
C SER A 412 14.60 -14.75 -2.64
N LEU A 413 15.44 -15.65 -3.20
CA LEU A 413 15.88 -16.87 -2.49
C LEU A 413 17.12 -16.69 -1.59
N GLY A 414 17.12 -17.36 -0.43
CA GLY A 414 18.22 -17.45 0.52
C GLY A 414 19.42 -18.20 -0.05
N SER A 415 20.60 -17.59 0.05
CA SER A 415 21.88 -18.20 -0.30
C SER A 415 22.61 -18.49 1.01
N GLY A 416 22.24 -19.58 1.68
CA GLY A 416 23.06 -20.12 2.77
C GLY A 416 24.44 -20.50 2.24
N GLU A 417 25.51 -20.13 2.95
CA GLU A 417 26.92 -20.41 2.64
C GLU A 417 27.30 -21.91 2.72
N THR A 418 26.31 -22.80 2.80
CA THR A 418 26.49 -24.24 2.66
C THR A 418 25.66 -24.71 1.48
N ASP A 419 26.33 -25.23 0.45
CA ASP A 419 25.86 -25.77 -0.85
C ASP A 419 24.81 -26.89 -0.76
N SER A 420 23.74 -26.72 0.02
CA SER A 420 22.70 -27.74 0.23
C SER A 420 21.28 -27.19 0.03
N GLY A 421 21.06 -25.88 0.18
CA GLY A 421 19.71 -25.29 0.28
C GLY A 421 19.23 -24.38 -0.86
N SER A 422 20.11 -23.85 -1.71
CA SER A 422 19.68 -22.94 -2.79
C SER A 422 18.95 -23.72 -3.90
N LEU A 423 17.65 -23.46 -4.08
CA LEU A 423 16.90 -23.87 -5.28
C LEU A 423 17.35 -23.01 -6.47
N THR A 424 18.50 -23.32 -7.06
CA THR A 424 18.85 -22.83 -8.39
C THR A 424 17.89 -23.44 -9.43
N LEU A 425 17.66 -22.80 -10.60
CA LEU A 425 16.78 -23.32 -11.66
C LEU A 425 17.02 -24.82 -11.90
N HIS A 426 18.30 -25.21 -11.98
CA HIS A 426 18.71 -26.59 -12.22
C HIS A 426 18.16 -27.59 -11.18
N LYS A 427 18.07 -27.21 -9.90
CA LYS A 427 17.65 -28.11 -8.83
C LYS A 427 16.16 -28.44 -8.88
N TYR A 428 15.29 -27.49 -9.22
CA TYR A 428 13.86 -27.77 -9.34
C TYR A 428 13.43 -28.26 -10.71
N VAL A 429 14.14 -27.93 -11.80
CA VAL A 429 13.84 -28.51 -13.13
C VAL A 429 14.03 -30.03 -13.11
N GLU A 430 15.04 -30.52 -12.38
CA GLU A 430 15.26 -31.95 -12.18
C GLU A 430 14.13 -32.61 -11.37
N GLU A 431 13.65 -31.96 -10.32
CA GLU A 431 12.59 -32.51 -9.45
C GLU A 431 11.16 -32.33 -10.02
N PHE A 432 10.95 -31.27 -10.80
CA PHE A 432 9.67 -30.83 -11.37
C PHE A 432 9.80 -30.64 -12.89
N PRO A 433 9.80 -31.73 -13.68
CA PRO A 433 9.96 -31.66 -15.12
C PRO A 433 8.91 -30.75 -15.79
N GLY A 434 9.38 -29.79 -16.58
CA GLY A 434 8.53 -28.83 -17.30
C GLY A 434 8.15 -27.60 -16.49
N LEU A 435 8.57 -27.46 -15.22
CA LEU A 435 8.45 -26.22 -14.46
C LEU A 435 9.46 -25.19 -14.97
N VAL A 436 8.97 -24.00 -15.31
CA VAL A 436 9.77 -22.88 -15.83
C VAL A 436 10.04 -21.85 -14.73
N HIS A 437 9.02 -21.55 -13.92
CA HIS A 437 9.10 -20.56 -12.85
C HIS A 437 8.00 -20.79 -11.80
N PHE A 438 8.16 -20.23 -10.60
CA PHE A 438 7.10 -20.20 -9.60
C PHE A 438 7.18 -18.98 -8.72
N VAL A 439 6.04 -18.60 -8.15
CA VAL A 439 5.91 -17.56 -7.14
C VAL A 439 5.16 -18.13 -5.96
N TYR A 440 5.79 -18.14 -4.80
CA TYR A 440 5.14 -18.39 -3.52
C TYR A 440 4.87 -17.06 -2.81
N VAL A 441 3.66 -16.84 -2.32
CA VAL A 441 3.28 -15.63 -1.59
C VAL A 441 2.65 -16.02 -0.26
N ASP A 442 3.18 -15.43 0.82
CA ASP A 442 2.50 -15.37 2.10
C ASP A 442 1.68 -14.08 2.16
N ARG A 443 0.36 -14.21 1.96
CA ARG A 443 -0.55 -13.06 1.93
C ARG A 443 -0.80 -12.46 3.31
N THR A 444 -0.42 -13.15 4.38
CA THR A 444 -0.54 -12.64 5.76
C THR A 444 0.65 -11.76 6.13
N THR A 445 1.87 -12.16 5.73
CA THR A 445 3.07 -11.35 5.95
C THR A 445 3.37 -10.41 4.78
N GLY A 446 2.61 -10.50 3.68
CA GLY A 446 2.80 -9.74 2.45
C GLY A 446 4.21 -9.90 1.87
N ARG A 447 4.77 -11.10 1.99
CA ARG A 447 6.10 -11.45 1.48
C ARG A 447 5.97 -12.48 0.37
N PHE A 448 6.81 -12.38 -0.64
CA PHE A 448 6.87 -13.40 -1.69
C PHE A 448 8.28 -13.94 -1.89
N LEU A 449 8.32 -15.17 -2.40
CA LEU A 449 9.49 -15.90 -2.77
C LEU A 449 9.37 -16.34 -4.23
N ALA A 450 10.38 -16.01 -5.03
CA ALA A 450 10.49 -16.44 -6.43
C ALA A 450 11.98 -16.69 -6.78
N PRO A 451 12.27 -17.66 -7.66
CA PRO A 451 13.61 -17.89 -8.18
C PRO A 451 14.04 -16.82 -9.19
N ASP A 452 15.33 -16.78 -9.50
CA ASP A 452 15.87 -15.88 -10.52
C ASP A 452 15.19 -16.13 -11.87
N MET A 453 14.85 -15.06 -12.59
CA MET A 453 14.33 -15.12 -13.95
C MET A 453 15.43 -15.19 -15.01
N ALA A 454 16.71 -14.97 -14.67
CA ALA A 454 17.85 -14.93 -15.58
C ALA A 454 17.93 -16.15 -16.51
N ASP A 455 17.62 -17.33 -15.98
CA ASP A 455 17.72 -18.57 -16.72
C ASP A 455 16.50 -18.85 -17.61
N CYS A 456 15.41 -18.07 -17.49
CA CYS A 456 14.18 -18.24 -18.26
C CYS A 456 13.67 -16.96 -18.97
N VAL A 457 14.50 -15.91 -19.06
CA VAL A 457 14.16 -14.62 -19.72
C VAL A 457 13.66 -14.82 -21.16
N ASP A 458 14.24 -15.77 -21.89
CA ASP A 458 13.86 -16.06 -23.29
C ASP A 458 12.47 -16.71 -23.41
N MET A 459 11.98 -17.34 -22.33
CA MET A 459 10.69 -18.05 -22.31
C MET A 459 9.59 -17.27 -21.58
N LEU A 460 9.98 -16.40 -20.63
CA LEU A 460 9.06 -15.77 -19.70
C LEU A 460 9.48 -14.31 -19.45
N SER A 461 8.63 -13.37 -19.86
CA SER A 461 8.81 -11.94 -19.57
C SER A 461 8.15 -11.54 -18.25
N ALA A 462 8.62 -10.45 -17.64
CA ALA A 462 8.01 -9.84 -16.47
C ALA A 462 6.51 -9.51 -16.67
N ASP A 463 6.14 -8.98 -17.84
CA ASP A 463 4.74 -8.70 -18.17
C ASP A 463 3.87 -9.96 -18.23
N THR A 464 4.47 -11.06 -18.70
CA THR A 464 3.77 -12.35 -18.72
C THR A 464 3.52 -12.86 -17.31
N VAL A 465 4.51 -12.74 -16.41
CA VAL A 465 4.36 -13.09 -14.99
C VAL A 465 3.28 -12.22 -14.33
N ARG A 466 3.33 -10.90 -14.51
CA ARG A 466 2.29 -9.98 -14.01
C ARG A 466 0.89 -10.34 -14.53
N GLY A 467 0.77 -10.70 -15.79
CA GLY A 467 -0.51 -11.14 -16.37
C GLY A 467 -1.00 -12.49 -15.81
N ILE A 468 -0.09 -13.42 -15.50
CA ILE A 468 -0.43 -14.69 -14.84
C ILE A 468 -0.91 -14.45 -13.40
N ILE A 469 -0.22 -13.58 -12.66
CA ILE A 469 -0.63 -13.18 -11.30
C ILE A 469 -1.98 -12.46 -11.32
N SER A 470 -2.18 -11.53 -12.24
CA SER A 470 -3.46 -10.81 -12.36
C SER A 470 -4.62 -11.78 -12.64
N ARG A 471 -4.36 -12.86 -13.39
CA ARG A 471 -5.35 -13.93 -13.58
C ARG A 471 -5.59 -14.76 -12.31
N SER A 472 -4.57 -14.99 -11.47
CA SER A 472 -4.74 -15.71 -10.20
C SER A 472 -5.64 -14.93 -9.23
N PHE A 473 -5.53 -13.61 -9.23
CA PHE A 473 -6.42 -12.71 -8.49
C PHE A 473 -7.88 -12.89 -8.88
N SER A 474 -8.22 -12.94 -10.17
CA SER A 474 -9.60 -13.18 -10.62
C SER A 474 -10.12 -14.54 -10.15
N VAL A 475 -9.28 -15.59 -10.20
CA VAL A 475 -9.64 -16.94 -9.75
C VAL A 475 -10.01 -16.96 -8.27
N ILE A 476 -9.19 -16.33 -7.42
CA ILE A 476 -9.47 -16.27 -5.98
C ILE A 476 -10.72 -15.44 -5.70
N ARG A 477 -10.92 -14.33 -6.42
CA ARG A 477 -12.12 -13.49 -6.29
C ARG A 477 -13.41 -14.21 -6.70
N GLU A 478 -13.33 -15.12 -7.66
CA GLU A 478 -14.44 -16.01 -8.03
C GLU A 478 -14.75 -17.08 -6.95
N GLY A 479 -13.91 -17.20 -5.93
CA GLY A 479 -14.06 -18.14 -4.81
C GLY A 479 -13.34 -19.46 -5.01
N TYR A 480 -12.49 -19.59 -6.03
CA TYR A 480 -11.70 -20.79 -6.29
C TYR A 480 -10.36 -20.74 -5.56
N SER A 481 -9.99 -21.84 -4.90
CA SER A 481 -8.69 -21.99 -4.24
C SER A 481 -7.63 -22.63 -5.13
N ALA A 482 -8.00 -23.12 -6.32
CA ALA A 482 -7.06 -23.69 -7.27
C ALA A 482 -7.58 -23.55 -8.70
N ALA A 483 -6.69 -23.25 -9.63
CA ALA A 483 -6.99 -23.23 -11.06
C ALA A 483 -5.76 -23.58 -11.89
N THR A 484 -6.02 -24.06 -13.11
CA THR A 484 -5.01 -24.28 -14.15
C THR A 484 -5.51 -23.73 -15.46
N TRP A 485 -4.66 -23.05 -16.21
CA TRP A 485 -5.01 -22.49 -17.52
C TRP A 485 -3.79 -22.44 -18.44
N ARG A 486 -4.05 -22.44 -19.75
CA ARG A 486 -2.99 -22.31 -20.76
C ARG A 486 -2.93 -20.89 -21.29
N ARG A 487 -1.71 -20.43 -21.59
CA ARG A 487 -1.43 -19.14 -22.24
C ARG A 487 -0.34 -19.38 -23.29
N GLY A 488 -0.77 -19.60 -24.53
CA GLY A 488 0.16 -19.94 -25.62
C GLY A 488 0.99 -21.19 -25.29
N ALA A 489 2.31 -21.04 -25.27
CA ALA A 489 3.26 -22.11 -24.95
C ALA A 489 3.42 -22.39 -23.45
N LEU A 490 2.68 -21.70 -22.57
CA LEU A 490 2.78 -21.83 -21.12
C LEU A 490 1.52 -22.46 -20.51
N HIS A 491 1.70 -23.12 -19.38
CA HIS A 491 0.66 -23.69 -18.55
C HIS A 491 0.81 -23.19 -17.11
N ALA A 492 -0.07 -22.30 -16.69
CA ALA A 492 -0.08 -21.77 -15.34
C ALA A 492 -0.95 -22.65 -14.42
N CYS A 493 -0.51 -22.81 -13.19
CA CYS A 493 -1.24 -23.44 -12.10
C CYS A 493 -1.18 -22.52 -10.89
N CYS A 494 -2.32 -22.15 -10.33
CA CYS A 494 -2.40 -21.41 -9.08
C CYS A 494 -3.09 -22.26 -8.03
N VAL A 495 -2.55 -22.28 -6.82
CA VAL A 495 -3.15 -22.91 -5.64
C VAL A 495 -3.02 -21.98 -4.44
N ALA A 496 -4.09 -21.87 -3.66
CA ALA A 496 -4.14 -21.10 -2.43
C ALA A 496 -4.68 -21.98 -1.30
N TRP A 497 -4.09 -21.83 -0.10
CA TRP A 497 -4.47 -22.63 1.06
C TRP A 497 -4.25 -21.85 2.37
N TRP A 498 -4.81 -22.41 3.45
CA TRP A 498 -4.69 -21.84 4.78
C TRP A 498 -3.77 -22.69 5.62
N GLU A 499 -2.97 -22.05 6.46
CA GLU A 499 -2.07 -22.71 7.41
C GLU A 499 -2.22 -22.11 8.80
N ARG A 500 -2.07 -22.95 9.82
CA ARG A 500 -1.90 -22.54 11.22
C ARG A 500 -0.71 -23.27 11.79
N ARG A 501 0.30 -22.52 12.23
CA ARG A 501 1.56 -23.08 12.79
C ARG A 501 2.19 -24.13 11.87
N GLY A 502 2.20 -23.87 10.56
CA GLY A 502 2.73 -24.78 9.53
C GLY A 502 1.85 -25.98 9.18
N ALA A 503 0.69 -26.17 9.82
CA ALA A 503 -0.25 -27.21 9.44
C ALA A 503 -1.36 -26.65 8.55
N ALA A 504 -1.71 -27.36 7.47
CA ALA A 504 -2.83 -26.97 6.61
C ALA A 504 -4.16 -27.00 7.38
N VAL A 505 -4.94 -25.93 7.29
CA VAL A 505 -6.26 -25.80 7.92
C VAL A 505 -7.31 -25.57 6.84
N ARG A 506 -8.56 -25.96 7.14
CA ARG A 506 -9.71 -25.68 6.28
C ARG A 506 -10.76 -24.90 7.06
N PRO A 507 -11.43 -23.93 6.43
CA PRO A 507 -12.56 -23.27 7.07
C PRO A 507 -13.69 -24.26 7.31
N ALA A 508 -14.42 -24.09 8.42
CA ALA A 508 -15.58 -24.92 8.75
C ALA A 508 -16.67 -24.85 7.66
N ARG A 509 -16.79 -23.68 7.03
CA ARG A 509 -17.63 -23.45 5.86
C ARG A 509 -16.89 -22.53 4.90
N ALA A 510 -16.82 -22.92 3.62
CA ALA A 510 -16.28 -22.05 2.59
C ALA A 510 -17.15 -20.78 2.45
N PRO A 511 -16.54 -19.58 2.35
CA PRO A 511 -17.28 -18.36 2.04
C PRO A 511 -18.11 -18.52 0.76
N HIS A 512 -19.30 -17.93 0.73
CA HIS A 512 -20.14 -17.99 -0.45
C HIS A 512 -19.49 -17.19 -1.60
N PRO A 513 -19.44 -17.70 -2.86
CA PRO A 513 -18.77 -17.01 -3.97
C PRO A 513 -19.25 -15.57 -4.20
N ALA A 514 -20.54 -15.30 -4.00
CA ALA A 514 -21.07 -13.93 -4.09
C ALA A 514 -20.52 -13.00 -3.00
N ALA A 515 -20.26 -13.52 -1.78
CA ALA A 515 -19.66 -12.75 -0.71
C ALA A 515 -18.19 -12.44 -0.99
N VAL A 516 -17.45 -13.40 -1.58
CA VAL A 516 -16.06 -13.20 -2.01
C VAL A 516 -15.97 -12.16 -3.13
N ARG A 517 -16.87 -12.22 -4.13
CA ARG A 517 -16.90 -11.23 -5.23
C ARG A 517 -17.24 -9.81 -4.76
N ALA A 518 -17.98 -9.69 -3.65
CA ALA A 518 -18.31 -8.40 -3.03
C ALA A 518 -17.15 -7.79 -2.23
N LEU A 519 -16.07 -8.54 -1.99
CA LEU A 519 -14.85 -7.99 -1.41
C LEU A 519 -14.15 -7.03 -2.39
N PRO A 520 -13.28 -6.12 -1.89
CA PRO A 520 -12.41 -5.29 -2.74
C PRO A 520 -11.53 -6.12 -3.68
N ALA A 521 -10.94 -5.48 -4.70
CA ALA A 521 -10.05 -6.19 -5.61
C ALA A 521 -8.82 -6.79 -4.86
N PRO A 522 -8.42 -8.04 -5.15
CA PRO A 522 -7.24 -8.65 -4.54
C PRO A 522 -5.94 -7.98 -4.99
N GLY A 523 -4.92 -8.03 -4.12
CA GLY A 523 -3.57 -7.56 -4.41
C GLY A 523 -3.33 -6.07 -4.15
N ASP A 524 -4.25 -5.41 -3.43
CA ASP A 524 -4.06 -4.04 -2.92
C ASP A 524 -2.92 -3.98 -1.90
N ILE A 525 -2.27 -2.80 -1.78
CA ILE A 525 -1.18 -2.58 -0.80
C ILE A 525 -1.59 -2.96 0.62
N LEU A 526 -2.82 -2.65 1.05
CA LEU A 526 -3.31 -2.92 2.41
C LEU A 526 -3.69 -4.39 2.66
N GLY A 527 -3.75 -5.22 1.61
CA GLY A 527 -4.19 -6.61 1.69
C GLY A 527 -5.63 -6.75 2.19
N THR A 528 -6.50 -5.77 1.90
CA THR A 528 -7.87 -5.68 2.43
C THR A 528 -8.70 -6.88 2.02
N PHE A 529 -8.57 -7.33 0.77
CA PHE A 529 -9.26 -8.52 0.28
C PHE A 529 -8.93 -9.76 1.13
N TYR A 530 -7.64 -10.02 1.36
CA TYR A 530 -7.19 -11.23 2.05
C TYR A 530 -7.57 -11.22 3.53
N ARG A 531 -7.53 -10.06 4.18
CA ARG A 531 -7.96 -9.88 5.57
C ARG A 531 -9.45 -10.18 5.73
N GLN A 532 -10.30 -9.57 4.91
CA GLN A 532 -11.75 -9.79 4.95
C GLN A 532 -12.13 -11.22 4.53
N LEU A 533 -11.39 -11.81 3.59
CA LEU A 533 -11.57 -13.21 3.20
C LEU A 533 -11.27 -14.15 4.38
N MET A 534 -10.21 -13.88 5.14
CA MET A 534 -9.86 -14.65 6.34
C MET A 534 -10.95 -14.53 7.41
N GLU A 535 -11.46 -13.33 7.66
CA GLU A 535 -12.55 -13.10 8.61
C GLU A 535 -13.83 -13.84 8.21
N GLN A 536 -14.16 -13.87 6.92
CA GLN A 536 -15.31 -14.62 6.41
C GLN A 536 -15.09 -16.14 6.47
N ALA A 537 -13.87 -16.61 6.24
CA ALA A 537 -13.53 -18.03 6.25
C ALA A 537 -13.39 -18.60 7.67
N PHE A 538 -12.92 -17.78 8.62
CA PHE A 538 -12.68 -18.16 10.02
C PHE A 538 -13.26 -17.12 11.02
N PRO A 539 -14.59 -16.94 11.11
CA PRO A 539 -15.20 -15.86 11.90
C PRO A 539 -14.90 -15.89 13.40
N THR A 540 -14.61 -17.08 13.96
CA THR A 540 -14.39 -17.28 15.41
C THR A 540 -13.00 -17.81 15.75
N ASP A 541 -12.15 -18.02 14.74
CA ASP A 541 -10.87 -18.73 14.92
C ASP A 541 -9.83 -18.32 13.85
N SER A 542 -9.71 -17.02 13.59
CA SER A 542 -8.74 -16.47 12.63
C SER A 542 -7.33 -16.35 13.21
N GLN A 543 -7.16 -16.45 14.54
CA GLN A 543 -5.87 -16.25 15.19
C GLN A 543 -4.81 -17.26 14.71
N GLY A 544 -3.67 -16.74 14.25
CA GLY A 544 -2.55 -17.54 13.75
C GLY A 544 -2.84 -18.29 12.45
N VAL A 545 -3.97 -18.00 11.78
CA VAL A 545 -4.25 -18.50 10.43
C VAL A 545 -3.54 -17.59 9.44
N SER A 546 -2.86 -18.19 8.47
CA SER A 546 -2.23 -17.49 7.36
C SER A 546 -2.70 -18.03 6.02
N MET A 547 -2.75 -17.16 5.01
CA MET A 547 -3.09 -17.55 3.64
C MET A 547 -1.83 -17.61 2.79
N LYS A 548 -1.60 -18.75 2.17
CA LYS A 548 -0.50 -18.96 1.24
C LYS A 548 -1.04 -19.09 -0.18
N GLU A 549 -0.28 -18.63 -1.15
CA GLU A 549 -0.55 -18.77 -2.56
C GLU A 549 0.71 -19.26 -3.27
N LEU A 550 0.56 -20.20 -4.20
CA LEU A 550 1.63 -20.69 -5.05
C LEU A 550 1.15 -20.65 -6.50
N ILE A 551 1.90 -19.95 -7.33
CA ILE A 551 1.67 -19.80 -8.76
C ILE A 551 2.84 -20.46 -9.48
N CYS A 552 2.60 -21.55 -10.18
CA CYS A 552 3.60 -22.25 -10.98
C CYS A 552 3.37 -22.01 -12.47
N VAL A 553 4.45 -21.75 -13.20
CA VAL A 553 4.47 -21.60 -14.66
C VAL A 553 5.22 -22.79 -15.25
N HIS A 554 4.51 -23.60 -16.03
CA HIS A 554 5.06 -24.77 -16.71
C HIS A 554 5.04 -24.60 -18.22
N LEU A 555 5.73 -25.50 -18.94
CA LEU A 555 5.58 -25.67 -20.38
C LEU A 555 4.17 -26.14 -20.74
N GLY A 556 3.61 -25.61 -21.83
CA GLY A 556 2.21 -25.78 -22.25
C GLY A 556 1.75 -27.23 -22.48
N LEU A 557 2.70 -28.12 -22.76
CA LEU A 557 2.48 -29.54 -23.01
C LEU A 557 2.23 -30.35 -21.73
N LEU A 558 2.56 -29.80 -20.55
CA LEU A 558 2.37 -30.49 -19.28
C LEU A 558 0.87 -30.73 -18.99
N PRO A 559 0.43 -31.95 -18.62
CA PRO A 559 -0.95 -32.20 -18.22
C PRO A 559 -1.34 -31.44 -16.94
N ALA A 560 -2.62 -31.05 -16.83
CA ALA A 560 -3.12 -30.28 -15.68
C ALA A 560 -3.02 -31.06 -14.35
N SER A 561 -3.28 -32.37 -14.39
CA SER A 561 -3.11 -33.24 -13.21
C SER A 561 -1.66 -33.24 -12.72
N THR A 562 -0.69 -33.28 -13.62
CA THR A 562 0.74 -33.23 -13.31
C THR A 562 1.14 -31.87 -12.76
N ALA A 563 0.67 -30.77 -13.37
CA ALA A 563 0.95 -29.40 -12.89
C ALA A 563 0.45 -29.20 -11.44
N VAL A 564 -0.76 -29.67 -11.12
CA VAL A 564 -1.31 -29.59 -9.75
C VAL A 564 -0.53 -30.46 -8.78
N GLN A 565 -0.12 -31.67 -9.19
CA GLN A 565 0.70 -32.56 -8.36
C GLN A 565 2.08 -31.94 -8.05
N GLN A 566 2.72 -31.35 -9.07
CA GLN A 566 3.98 -30.64 -8.93
C GLN A 566 3.82 -29.43 -8.00
N ALA A 567 2.78 -28.61 -8.17
CA ALA A 567 2.48 -27.49 -7.28
C ALA A 567 2.33 -27.90 -5.81
N ARG A 568 1.62 -29.01 -5.54
CA ARG A 568 1.48 -29.53 -4.16
C ARG A 568 2.81 -29.96 -3.53
N ARG A 569 3.64 -30.67 -4.30
CA ARG A 569 4.97 -31.11 -3.84
C ARG A 569 5.87 -29.89 -3.60
N LEU A 570 5.87 -28.93 -4.51
CA LEU A 570 6.65 -27.71 -4.39
C LEU A 570 6.21 -26.85 -3.20
N ALA A 571 4.90 -26.77 -2.92
CA ALA A 571 4.40 -26.06 -1.74
C ALA A 571 5.00 -26.60 -0.43
N HIS A 572 5.14 -27.92 -0.31
CA HIS A 572 5.83 -28.53 0.84
C HIS A 572 7.32 -28.23 0.87
N SER A 573 8.03 -28.34 -0.25
CA SER A 573 9.48 -28.04 -0.31
C SER A 573 9.78 -26.57 0.01
N VAL A 574 8.97 -25.64 -0.51
CA VAL A 574 9.08 -24.21 -0.21
C VAL A 574 8.77 -23.93 1.24
N GLN A 575 7.81 -24.65 1.83
CA GLN A 575 7.49 -24.53 3.25
C GLN A 575 8.66 -24.98 4.14
N GLU A 576 9.37 -26.06 3.80
CA GLU A 576 10.56 -26.48 4.54
C GLU A 576 11.66 -25.41 4.45
N LEU A 577 11.90 -24.88 3.24
CA LEU A 577 12.86 -23.80 3.00
C LEU A 577 12.50 -22.49 3.71
N ALA A 578 11.21 -22.18 3.82
CA ALA A 578 10.70 -21.01 4.53
C ALA A 578 10.56 -21.24 6.05
N GLY A 579 10.49 -22.51 6.48
CA GLY A 579 10.13 -22.94 7.84
C GLY A 579 11.28 -23.39 8.72
N ASP A 580 12.46 -23.69 8.15
CA ASP A 580 13.66 -24.16 8.88
C ASP A 580 14.31 -23.13 9.81
N ASN A 581 13.65 -22.00 10.08
CA ASN A 581 14.17 -21.01 11.01
C ASN A 581 13.07 -20.28 11.80
N PRO A 582 12.45 -20.91 12.81
CA PRO A 582 11.47 -20.26 13.69
C PRO A 582 12.07 -19.13 14.56
N ALA A 583 13.40 -18.98 14.61
CA ALA A 583 14.07 -17.79 15.17
C ALA A 583 13.98 -16.56 14.24
N VAL A 584 13.77 -16.76 12.94
CA VAL A 584 13.78 -15.70 11.90
C VAL A 584 12.48 -14.92 11.81
N ALA A 585 11.37 -15.47 12.33
CA ALA A 585 10.14 -14.70 12.54
C ALA A 585 10.22 -13.82 13.79
N ALA A 586 11.06 -14.17 14.77
CA ALA A 586 11.21 -13.43 16.02
C ALA A 586 12.32 -12.37 15.97
N ASP A 587 13.30 -12.50 15.08
CA ASP A 587 14.39 -11.53 14.88
C ASP A 587 14.11 -10.51 13.76
N LEU A 588 12.91 -10.55 13.16
CA LEU A 588 12.39 -9.59 12.17
C LEU A 588 10.98 -9.05 12.53
N LEU A 589 10.54 -9.26 13.78
CA LEU A 589 9.49 -8.49 14.44
C LEU A 589 10.17 -7.50 15.40
#